data_AF-A0A3D3P7X0-F1
#
_entry.id   AF-A0A3D3P7X0-F1
#
_cell.length_a   1.000
_cell.length_b   1.000
_cell.length_c   1.000
_cell.angle_alpha   90.00
_cell.angle_beta   90.00
_cell.angle_gamma   90.00
#
_symmetry.space_group_name_H-M   'P 1'
#
loop_
_entity.id
_entity.type
_entity.pdbx_description
1 polymer ?
#
loop_
_entity_poly.entity_id
_entity_poly.type
_entity_poly.pdbx_seq_one_letter_code
_entity_poly.pdbx_strand_id
1 'polypeptide(L)'
;DGKMELITGKRYRAHNGGDPGSNDLLGLYYFKWNGESFTKNVISYGPLGVGKGAGLFFSIADLHNTGRKDIIVAGKDGLYVFYNEGP
;
A
#
# COMPACT_ATOMS: atom_id res chain seq x y z
N ASP A 1 1.26 4.75 17.79
CA ASP A 1 1.95 4.33 19.03
C ASP A 1 3.46 4.63 19.01
N GLY A 2 3.98 5.36 18.02
CA GLY A 2 5.41 5.67 17.90
C GLY A 2 6.27 4.49 17.41
N LYS A 3 5.67 3.33 17.11
CA LYS A 3 6.39 2.17 16.59
C LYS A 3 6.41 2.22 15.07
N MET A 4 7.55 1.85 14.49
CA MET A 4 7.71 1.76 13.05
C MET A 4 6.99 0.52 12.52
N GLU A 5 6.36 0.67 11.36
CA GLU A 5 5.69 -0.39 10.63
C GLU A 5 6.28 -0.50 9.22
N LEU A 6 6.18 -1.67 8.61
CA LEU A 6 6.61 -1.88 7.22
C LEU A 6 5.40 -1.75 6.30
N ILE A 7 5.50 -0.91 5.27
CA ILE A 7 4.48 -0.77 4.23
C ILE A 7 5.05 -1.31 2.92
N THR A 8 4.27 -2.15 2.23
CA THR A 8 4.62 -2.65 0.89
C THR A 8 3.36 -3.09 0.15
N GLY A 9 3.48 -3.38 -1.13
CA GLY A 9 2.37 -3.82 -1.94
C GLY A 9 2.78 -4.49 -3.24
N LYS A 10 1.81 -5.16 -3.85
CA LYS A 10 1.93 -5.76 -5.17
C LYS A 10 1.29 -4.83 -6.19
N ARG A 11 2.06 -4.48 -7.22
CA ARG A 11 1.59 -3.67 -8.34
C ARG A 11 1.03 -4.51 -9.47
N TYR A 12 0.16 -3.91 -10.27
CA TYR A 12 -0.28 -4.49 -11.55
C TYR A 12 0.79 -4.30 -12.63
N ARG A 13 1.06 -5.37 -13.40
CA ARG A 13 2.01 -5.40 -14.54
C ARG A 13 3.34 -4.70 -14.25
N ALA A 14 4.14 -5.28 -13.35
CA ALA A 14 5.46 -4.75 -12.98
C ALA A 14 6.38 -4.54 -14.19
N HIS A 15 6.46 -5.52 -15.10
CA HIS A 15 7.18 -5.39 -16.37
C HIS A 15 6.22 -5.46 -17.58
N ASN A 16 5.20 -4.60 -17.59
CA ASN A 16 4.27 -4.40 -18.71
C ASN A 16 3.49 -5.66 -19.18
N GLY A 17 3.41 -6.70 -18.36
CA GLY A 17 2.58 -7.88 -18.61
C GLY A 17 3.35 -9.19 -18.82
N GLY A 18 4.68 -9.12 -18.99
CA GLY A 18 5.50 -10.31 -19.24
C GLY A 18 5.71 -11.22 -18.02
N ASP A 19 5.50 -10.71 -16.81
CA ASP A 19 5.74 -11.48 -15.58
C ASP A 19 4.62 -12.48 -15.29
N PRO A 20 4.95 -13.64 -14.72
CA PRO A 20 3.99 -14.45 -13.98
C PRO A 20 3.28 -13.60 -12.92
N GLY A 21 1.95 -13.69 -12.87
CA GLY A 21 1.14 -12.93 -11.94
C GLY A 21 0.98 -11.44 -12.29
N SER A 22 1.34 -11.02 -13.51
CA SER A 22 1.18 -9.64 -13.97
C SER A 22 -0.26 -9.13 -13.96
N ASN A 23 -1.23 -10.05 -14.05
CA ASN A 23 -2.67 -9.78 -14.02
C ASN A 23 -3.36 -10.19 -12.70
N ASP A 24 -2.58 -10.64 -11.71
CA ASP A 24 -3.16 -10.99 -10.42
C ASP A 24 -3.73 -9.77 -9.70
N LEU A 25 -4.49 -10.04 -8.64
CA LEU A 25 -5.01 -9.01 -7.75
C LEU A 25 -3.87 -8.16 -7.16
N LEU A 26 -4.10 -6.86 -7.11
CA LEU A 26 -3.22 -5.90 -6.47
C LEU A 26 -3.47 -5.90 -4.97
N GLY A 27 -2.49 -5.45 -4.21
CA GLY A 27 -2.75 -5.10 -2.82
C GLY A 27 -1.70 -4.23 -2.19
N LEU A 28 -2.13 -3.49 -1.17
CA LEU A 28 -1.34 -2.64 -0.32
C LEU A 28 -1.52 -3.11 1.11
N TYR A 29 -0.40 -3.28 1.80
CA TYR A 29 -0.35 -3.91 3.12
C TYR A 29 0.55 -3.11 4.03
N TYR A 30 0.21 -3.10 5.32
CA TYR A 30 1.15 -2.72 6.36
C TYR A 30 1.39 -3.93 7.27
N PHE A 31 2.59 -3.99 7.83
CA PHE A 31 3.03 -5.07 8.69
C PHE A 31 3.48 -4.50 10.02
N LYS A 32 2.85 -4.99 11.09
CA LYS A 32 3.19 -4.65 12.48
C LYS A 32 4.13 -5.70 13.03
N TRP A 33 5.24 -5.27 13.63
CA TRP A 33 6.08 -6.18 14.40
C TRP A 33 5.39 -6.50 15.72
N ASN A 34 5.10 -7.79 15.96
CA ASN A 34 4.43 -8.24 17.18
C ASN A 34 5.39 -8.68 18.30
N GLY A 35 6.71 -8.61 18.07
CA GLY A 35 7.74 -9.11 18.99
C GLY A 35 8.50 -10.32 18.46
N GLU A 36 7.91 -11.06 17.52
CA GLU A 36 8.47 -12.30 16.95
C GLU A 36 8.41 -12.31 15.42
N SER A 37 7.34 -11.76 14.85
CA SER A 37 7.07 -11.75 13.42
C SER A 37 6.32 -10.49 12.97
N PHE A 38 6.21 -10.35 11.65
CA PHE A 38 5.40 -9.32 11.03
C PHE A 38 3.96 -9.80 10.84
N THR A 39 3.03 -9.18 11.55
CA THR A 39 1.59 -9.38 11.35
C THR A 39 1.12 -8.54 10.16
N LYS A 40 0.67 -9.20 9.10
CA LYS A 40 0.13 -8.58 7.90
C LYS A 40 -1.26 -7.98 8.16
N ASN A 41 -1.46 -6.75 7.71
CA ASN A 41 -2.75 -6.07 7.68
C ASN A 41 -3.02 -5.57 6.26
N VAL A 42 -4.27 -5.67 5.81
CA VAL A 42 -4.67 -5.29 4.46
C VAL A 42 -5.21 -3.85 4.48
N ILE A 43 -4.62 -2.99 3.65
CA ILE A 43 -5.13 -1.62 3.40
C ILE A 43 -6.07 -1.64 2.20
N SER A 44 -5.63 -2.30 1.12
CA SER A 44 -6.41 -2.47 -0.10
C SER A 44 -6.06 -3.79 -0.76
N TYR A 45 -7.04 -4.46 -1.35
CA TYR A 45 -6.83 -5.69 -2.11
C TYR A 45 -7.94 -5.86 -3.14
N GLY A 46 -7.59 -6.25 -4.36
CA GLY A 46 -8.58 -6.49 -5.41
C GLY A 46 -8.05 -6.35 -6.83
N PRO A 47 -8.94 -6.46 -7.83
CA PRO A 47 -8.58 -6.33 -9.24
C PRO A 47 -8.23 -4.89 -9.59
N LEU A 48 -7.60 -4.68 -10.76
CA LEU A 48 -7.30 -3.34 -11.29
C LEU A 48 -8.57 -2.47 -11.31
N GLY A 49 -8.43 -1.20 -10.93
CA GLY A 49 -9.56 -0.28 -10.81
C GLY A 49 -10.25 -0.33 -9.45
N VAL A 50 -10.23 -1.48 -8.76
CA VAL A 50 -10.81 -1.65 -7.41
C VAL A 50 -9.71 -1.63 -6.33
N GLY A 51 -8.82 -2.63 -6.35
CA GLY A 51 -7.70 -2.73 -5.41
C GLY A 51 -6.54 -1.84 -5.83
N LYS A 52 -5.84 -1.25 -4.84
CA LYS A 52 -4.65 -0.43 -5.08
C LYS A 52 -3.42 -1.11 -4.49
N GLY A 53 -2.34 -1.08 -5.24
CA GLY A 53 -1.05 -1.62 -4.83
C GLY A 53 0.00 -0.53 -4.66
N ALA A 54 1.18 -0.93 -4.18
CA ALA A 54 2.35 -0.06 -4.25
C ALA A 54 2.70 0.25 -5.72
N GLY A 55 3.12 1.48 -6.00
CA GLY A 55 3.63 1.87 -7.31
C GLY A 55 5.04 1.35 -7.58
N LEU A 56 5.78 2.03 -8.46
CA LEU A 56 7.26 1.97 -8.42
C LEU A 56 7.81 2.60 -7.14
N PHE A 57 7.16 3.69 -6.73
CA PHE A 57 7.44 4.44 -5.53
C PHE A 57 6.12 4.78 -4.85
N PHE A 58 6.19 5.04 -3.56
CA PHE A 58 5.12 5.60 -2.77
C PHE A 58 5.71 6.57 -1.75
N SER A 59 4.86 7.43 -1.20
CA SER A 59 5.26 8.42 -0.20
C SER A 59 4.40 8.30 1.03
N ILE A 60 5.00 8.68 2.16
CA ILE A 60 4.35 8.70 3.47
C ILE A 60 4.47 10.12 4.02
N ALA A 61 3.35 10.79 4.20
CA ALA A 61 3.29 12.18 4.65
C ALA A 61 2.02 12.41 5.48
N ASP A 62 2.02 13.43 6.34
CA ASP A 62 0.79 13.91 6.97
C ASP A 62 0.25 15.04 6.08
N LEU A 63 -0.72 14.73 5.23
CA LEU A 63 -1.17 15.67 4.19
C LEU A 63 -2.15 16.71 4.71
N HIS A 64 -2.81 16.42 5.83
CA HIS A 64 -3.89 17.23 6.39
C HIS A 64 -3.62 17.69 7.84
N ASN A 65 -2.37 17.61 8.29
CA ASN A 65 -1.89 18.04 9.61
C ASN A 65 -2.66 17.39 10.78
N THR A 66 -2.97 16.10 10.69
CA THR A 66 -3.64 15.37 11.78
C THR A 66 -2.67 14.76 12.79
N GLY A 67 -1.37 14.88 12.56
CA GLY A 67 -0.32 14.18 13.30
C GLY A 67 -0.19 12.70 12.91
N ARG A 68 -0.97 12.24 11.92
CA ARG A 68 -0.96 10.86 11.43
C ARG A 68 -0.39 10.81 10.02
N LYS A 69 0.24 9.68 9.69
CA LYS A 69 0.83 9.48 8.37
C LYS A 69 -0.19 8.86 7.42
N ASP A 70 -0.37 9.50 6.28
CA ASP A 70 -1.13 9.03 5.13
C ASP A 70 -0.23 8.28 4.14
N ILE A 71 -0.84 7.47 3.28
CA ILE A 71 -0.13 6.68 2.28
C ILE A 71 -0.50 7.15 0.88
N ILE A 72 0.49 7.57 0.10
CA ILE A 72 0.32 8.09 -1.26
C ILE A 72 0.94 7.09 -2.24
N VAL A 73 0.11 6.48 -3.09
CA VAL A 73 0.55 5.49 -4.09
C VAL A 73 0.21 5.92 -5.50
N ALA A 74 1.19 5.82 -6.41
CA ALA A 74 1.00 6.02 -7.84
C ALA A 74 1.04 4.67 -8.58
N GLY A 75 -0.14 4.20 -9.01
CA GLY A 75 -0.33 2.93 -9.70
C GLY A 75 -0.54 3.07 -11.20
N LYS A 76 -0.75 1.93 -11.88
CA LYS A 76 -1.10 1.91 -13.31
C LYS A 76 -2.50 2.47 -13.58
N ASP A 77 -3.36 2.56 -12.57
CA ASP A 77 -4.73 3.07 -12.63
C ASP A 77 -4.89 4.47 -12.00
N GLY A 78 -3.80 5.14 -11.60
CA GLY A 78 -3.83 6.51 -11.11
C GLY A 78 -3.06 6.75 -9.82
N LEU A 79 -3.14 7.98 -9.30
CA LEU A 79 -2.64 8.37 -7.98
C LEU A 79 -3.77 8.24 -6.95
N TYR A 80 -3.49 7.59 -5.84
CA TYR A 80 -4.45 7.41 -4.75
C TYR A 80 -3.81 7.77 -3.41
N VAL A 81 -4.62 8.36 -2.54
CA VAL A 81 -4.24 8.71 -1.17
C VAL A 81 -5.12 7.90 -0.23
N PHE A 82 -4.49 7.22 0.72
CA PHE A 82 -5.15 6.56 1.84
C PHE A 82 -4.95 7.43 3.08
N TYR A 83 -6.02 8.09 3.49
CA TYR A 83 -6.01 8.90 4.70
C TYR A 83 -6.10 8.01 5.94
N ASN A 84 -5.30 8.36 6.95
CA ASN A 84 -5.32 7.67 8.23
C ASN A 84 -6.38 8.30 9.15
N GLU A 85 -7.52 7.64 9.29
CA GLU A 85 -8.63 8.11 10.12
C GLU A 85 -8.40 7.94 11.63
N GLY A 86 -7.32 7.27 12.04
CA GLY A 86 -7.08 6.93 13.44
C GLY A 86 -7.96 5.77 13.94
N PRO A 87 -7.92 5.48 15.26
CA PRO A 87 -8.81 4.52 15.90
C PRO A 87 -10.26 5.02 16.01
#